data_AF-A0A1H9D549-F1
#
_entry.id   AF-A0A1H9D549-F1
#
_cell.length_a   1.000
_cell.length_b   1.000
_cell.length_c   1.000
_cell.angle_alpha   90.00
_cell.angle_beta   90.00
_cell.angle_gamma   90.00
#
_symmetry.space_group_name_H-M   'P 1'
#
loop_
_entity.id
_entity.type
_entity.pdbx_description
1 polymer ?
#
loop_
_entity_poly.entity_id
_entity_poly.type
_entity_poly.pdbx_seq_one_letter_code
_entity_poly.pdbx_strand_id
1 'polypeptide(L)'
;MLSHDSINNVVKVLDLAKFCNTSDTTPPNLRAEYNAIKVDNGPTKPKALYLTSTVPERVFTALDAHFATNYVVDFPPYQLERVAPRYGDDGRKAYLTLRGKHISTVRWNQKDRPGSLVFQMNRALDDGAIIAKMTEAAATVANQLQTFADCPLDYAAPVPSSACGTSYGQKTLAQLDTMALKITEGDLPFMEFDKDGLHKAGEYYFHEQGTGGKLYGRKASVWTRGVHVANVLWDARQSSLEGSAKLEITNSTLYDTTLSREAIVDNPVKALNSNVIKPFRADIAFDSPGLMTFLNAVHDRNIEAVRQSAYHKAKKYVSLATDEIEGFSFGSRSAGRFVRCYNKTKELETSKKEYISEFHKINGIEDTVARLEVELKGDYFRTLVGFDWRDLFDREKMVAIGQQALSGWFDWVPANSTDSKRNRRQRVTVVDFSQVKKSEYKRQTPAPVKSDRMERIIVKSLILRAEASTTDAGIIEHLQTAASIAEKNNLWCWMQGKIENIETALTRRARLEERELSKFFKGRCWYEALIEAYGSFQPLNHQTGELASVAPLL
;
A
#
# COMPACT_ATOMS: atom_id res chain seq x y z
N MET A 1 -36.40 44.08 16.17
CA MET A 1 -36.65 43.41 17.47
C MET A 1 -37.35 42.10 17.15
N LEU A 2 -36.76 40.95 17.48
CA LEU A 2 -37.50 39.67 17.38
C LEU A 2 -38.59 39.65 18.45
N SER A 3 -39.76 39.14 18.10
CA SER A 3 -40.84 38.89 19.06
C SER A 3 -40.43 37.79 20.03
N HIS A 4 -41.02 37.80 21.22
CA HIS A 4 -40.89 36.74 22.23
C HIS A 4 -41.12 35.33 21.64
N ASP A 5 -41.91 35.23 20.58
CA ASP A 5 -42.25 33.98 19.89
C ASP A 5 -41.07 33.32 19.17
N SER A 6 -40.09 34.10 18.67
CA SER A 6 -38.94 33.55 17.95
C SER A 6 -38.00 32.78 18.89
N ILE A 7 -37.84 33.26 20.14
CA ILE A 7 -37.05 32.59 21.18
C ILE A 7 -37.75 31.33 21.67
N ASN A 8 -39.07 31.39 21.86
CA ASN A 8 -39.88 30.23 22.22
C ASN A 8 -39.86 29.14 21.12
N ASN A 9 -39.76 29.51 19.85
CA ASN A 9 -39.63 28.55 18.76
C ASN A 9 -38.25 27.86 18.73
N VAL A 10 -37.15 28.55 19.06
CA VAL A 10 -35.82 27.92 19.19
C VAL A 10 -35.79 26.92 20.35
N VAL A 11 -36.39 27.28 21.49
CA VAL A 11 -36.52 26.36 22.65
C VAL A 11 -37.42 25.16 22.31
N LYS A 12 -38.51 25.37 21.56
CA LYS A 12 -39.39 24.29 21.08
C LYS A 12 -38.73 23.36 20.06
N VAL A 13 -37.90 23.87 19.14
CA VAL A 13 -37.13 23.04 18.19
C VAL A 13 -36.16 22.11 18.94
N LEU A 14 -35.61 22.56 20.06
CA LEU A 14 -34.71 21.78 20.91
C LEU A 14 -35.47 20.79 21.82
N ASP A 15 -36.71 21.07 22.20
CA ASP A 15 -37.59 20.10 22.88
C ASP A 15 -38.20 19.06 21.92
N LEU A 16 -38.45 19.41 20.66
CA LEU A 16 -38.87 18.46 19.61
C LEU A 16 -37.79 17.41 19.32
N ALA A 17 -36.51 17.77 19.43
CA ALA A 17 -35.40 16.82 19.32
C ALA A 17 -35.38 15.76 20.46
N LYS A 18 -36.11 15.98 21.56
CA LYS A 18 -36.29 14.99 22.64
C LYS A 18 -37.43 13.99 22.38
N PHE A 19 -38.30 14.25 21.40
CA PHE A 19 -39.51 13.45 21.11
C PHE A 19 -39.42 12.75 19.73
N CYS A 20 -38.41 11.90 19.55
CA CYS A 20 -38.43 10.85 18.53
C CYS A 20 -38.22 9.49 19.21
N ASN A 21 -39.22 9.07 19.99
CA ASN A 21 -39.34 7.68 20.44
C ASN A 21 -39.99 6.86 19.32
N THR A 22 -39.19 6.10 18.58
CA THR A 22 -39.69 4.90 17.88
C THR A 22 -38.97 3.69 18.47
N SER A 23 -39.75 2.63 18.66
CA SER A 23 -39.58 1.53 19.59
C SER A 23 -38.41 0.57 19.30
N ASP A 24 -37.87 0.05 20.41
CA ASP A 24 -37.24 -1.26 20.60
C ASP A 24 -36.16 -1.68 19.62
N THR A 25 -34.93 -1.20 19.87
CA THR A 25 -33.79 -1.99 20.40
C THR A 25 -32.52 -1.18 20.15
N THR A 26 -32.16 -0.29 21.08
CA THR A 26 -31.04 0.64 20.90
C THR A 26 -29.99 0.44 22.00
N PRO A 27 -28.69 0.34 21.67
CA PRO A 27 -27.60 0.25 22.65
C PRO A 27 -27.53 1.53 23.52
N PRO A 28 -26.82 1.51 24.66
CA PRO A 28 -26.90 2.57 25.67
C PRO A 28 -26.57 3.94 25.06
N ASN A 29 -27.58 4.81 25.03
CA ASN A 29 -27.46 6.19 24.57
C ASN A 29 -26.49 6.98 25.46
N LEU A 30 -25.31 7.32 24.93
CA LEU A 30 -24.48 8.44 25.37
C LEU A 30 -25.15 9.74 24.93
N ARG A 31 -26.11 10.25 25.73
CA ARG A 31 -26.67 11.60 25.55
C ARG A 31 -25.67 12.62 26.13
N ALA A 32 -25.25 13.59 25.32
CA ALA A 32 -24.66 14.81 25.84
C ALA A 32 -25.76 15.61 26.55
N GLU A 33 -25.73 15.67 27.88
CA GLU A 33 -26.64 16.51 28.65
C GLU A 33 -26.20 17.97 28.55
N TYR A 34 -27.02 18.81 27.90
CA TYR A 34 -26.83 20.24 27.87
C TYR A 34 -27.39 20.86 29.14
N ASN A 35 -26.51 21.41 29.97
CA ASN A 35 -26.88 21.90 31.29
C ASN A 35 -27.49 23.30 31.27
N ALA A 36 -27.22 24.10 30.23
CA ALA A 36 -27.79 25.44 30.11
C ALA A 36 -27.72 25.97 28.68
N ILE A 37 -28.82 26.62 28.28
CA ILE A 37 -28.88 27.51 27.12
C ILE A 37 -29.11 28.93 27.63
N LYS A 38 -28.19 29.84 27.35
CA LYS A 38 -28.32 31.26 27.71
C LYS A 38 -28.26 32.12 26.45
N VAL A 39 -29.23 33.01 26.30
CA VAL A 39 -29.20 34.09 25.30
C VAL A 39 -28.86 35.39 26.04
N ASP A 40 -27.73 36.00 25.72
CA ASP A 40 -27.38 37.31 26.27
C ASP A 40 -28.04 38.42 25.42
N ASN A 41 -28.89 39.23 26.05
CA ASN A 41 -29.65 40.31 25.42
C ASN A 41 -29.22 41.70 25.93
N GLY A 42 -27.97 41.85 26.38
CA GLY A 42 -27.46 43.15 26.82
C GLY A 42 -27.60 44.25 25.74
N PRO A 43 -28.03 45.47 26.10
CA PRO A 43 -28.34 46.54 25.13
C PRO A 43 -27.14 47.00 24.29
N THR A 44 -25.91 46.65 24.70
CA THR A 44 -24.65 47.05 24.06
C THR A 44 -23.79 45.89 23.58
N LYS A 45 -24.25 44.64 23.75
CA LYS A 45 -23.49 43.44 23.35
C LYS A 45 -24.19 42.72 22.20
N PRO A 46 -23.43 42.14 21.24
CA PRO A 46 -24.01 41.28 20.23
C PRO A 46 -24.69 40.10 20.93
N LYS A 47 -25.89 39.74 20.46
CA LYS A 47 -26.61 38.57 20.99
C LYS A 47 -25.74 37.33 20.79
N ALA A 48 -25.53 36.58 21.88
CA ALA A 48 -24.76 35.35 21.86
C ALA A 48 -25.58 34.20 22.43
N LEU A 49 -25.50 33.04 21.77
CA LEU A 49 -26.01 31.77 22.29
C LEU A 49 -24.87 31.04 22.97
N TYR A 50 -25.09 30.61 24.21
CA TYR A 50 -24.18 29.76 24.95
C TYR A 50 -24.80 28.38 25.09
N LEU A 51 -24.15 27.36 24.53
CA LEU A 51 -24.43 25.96 24.84
C LEU A 51 -23.35 25.46 25.79
N THR A 52 -23.77 24.84 26.89
CA THR A 52 -22.83 24.29 27.88
C THR A 52 -22.99 22.78 27.95
N SER A 53 -21.89 22.06 27.79
CA SER A 53 -21.83 20.60 27.98
C SER A 53 -20.89 20.30 29.14
N THR A 54 -21.32 19.49 30.09
CA THR A 54 -20.41 18.93 31.09
C THR A 54 -19.69 17.74 30.50
N VAL A 55 -18.37 17.67 30.70
CA VAL A 55 -17.54 16.54 30.26
C VAL A 55 -16.58 16.16 31.38
N PRO A 56 -16.12 14.90 31.44
CA PRO A 56 -15.15 14.46 32.45
C PRO A 56 -13.86 15.29 32.44
N GLU A 57 -13.22 15.49 33.60
CA GLU A 57 -12.03 16.34 33.75
C GLU A 57 -10.87 15.94 32.82
N ARG A 58 -10.71 14.64 32.59
CA ARG A 58 -9.74 14.06 31.65
C ARG A 58 -9.80 14.65 30.24
N VAL A 59 -10.98 15.11 29.79
CA VAL A 59 -11.14 15.76 28.48
C VAL A 59 -10.38 17.09 28.44
N PHE A 60 -10.44 17.87 29.52
CA PHE A 60 -9.71 19.14 29.62
C PHE A 60 -8.21 18.92 29.67
N THR A 61 -7.75 17.91 30.43
CA THR A 61 -6.34 17.52 30.47
C THR A 61 -5.84 17.11 29.09
N ALA A 62 -6.63 16.31 28.35
CA ALA A 62 -6.28 15.88 27.00
C ALA A 62 -6.23 17.06 26.02
N LEU A 63 -7.19 17.99 26.08
CA LEU A 63 -7.20 19.20 25.27
C LEU A 63 -6.02 20.12 25.58
N ASP A 64 -5.72 20.36 26.86
CA ASP A 64 -4.59 21.19 27.30
C ASP A 64 -3.26 20.58 26.82
N ALA A 65 -3.09 19.26 26.98
CA ALA A 65 -1.91 18.54 26.53
C ALA A 65 -1.76 18.58 25.00
N HIS A 66 -2.87 18.38 24.26
CA HIS A 66 -2.85 18.44 22.80
C HIS A 66 -2.53 19.83 22.28
N PHE A 67 -3.21 20.85 22.78
CA PHE A 67 -2.98 22.22 22.32
C PHE A 67 -1.64 22.80 22.80
N ALA A 68 -0.92 22.15 23.71
CA ALA A 68 0.45 22.52 24.05
C ALA A 68 1.41 22.36 22.85
N THR A 69 1.15 21.38 21.97
CA THR A 69 2.02 21.06 20.82
C THR A 69 1.32 21.21 19.47
N ASN A 70 -0.01 21.18 19.43
CA ASN A 70 -0.81 21.21 18.21
C ASN A 70 -1.70 22.45 18.12
N TYR A 71 -2.12 22.79 16.90
CA TYR A 71 -3.04 23.90 16.63
C TYR A 71 -4.46 23.46 16.29
N VAL A 72 -4.68 22.20 15.90
CA VAL A 72 -5.97 21.72 15.43
C VAL A 72 -6.27 20.34 16.02
N VAL A 73 -7.53 20.08 16.36
CA VAL A 73 -8.08 18.73 16.60
C VAL A 73 -9.15 18.46 15.54
N ASP A 74 -9.02 17.37 14.80
CA ASP A 74 -9.97 17.02 13.74
C ASP A 74 -11.10 16.12 14.26
N PHE A 75 -12.34 16.51 13.94
CA PHE A 75 -13.59 15.90 14.37
C PHE A 75 -14.56 15.78 13.19
N PRO A 76 -14.25 15.00 12.13
CA PRO A 76 -14.95 15.11 10.85
C PRO A 76 -16.48 15.07 10.99
N PRO A 77 -17.20 16.06 10.39
CA PRO A 77 -16.71 17.09 9.46
C PRO A 77 -16.16 18.38 10.11
N TYR A 78 -16.07 18.43 11.44
CA TYR A 78 -15.67 19.61 12.22
C TYR A 78 -14.18 19.61 12.59
N GLN A 79 -13.67 20.77 13.01
CA GLN A 79 -12.32 20.92 13.56
C GLN A 79 -12.35 21.87 14.76
N LEU A 80 -11.52 21.63 15.78
CA LEU A 80 -11.23 22.60 16.84
C LEU A 80 -9.85 23.23 16.61
N GLU A 81 -9.83 24.51 16.27
CA GLU A 81 -8.61 25.27 15.99
C GLU A 81 -8.22 26.15 17.17
N ARG A 82 -7.03 25.98 17.74
CA ARG A 82 -6.52 26.77 18.88
C ARG A 82 -6.52 28.26 18.55
N VAL A 83 -7.05 29.07 19.46
CA VAL A 83 -6.95 30.52 19.37
C VAL A 83 -5.75 31.00 20.17
N ALA A 84 -4.90 31.81 19.54
CA ALA A 84 -3.78 32.43 20.25
C ALA A 84 -4.28 33.21 21.48
N PRO A 85 -3.72 32.97 22.68
CA PRO A 85 -4.15 33.66 23.88
C PRO A 85 -3.90 35.16 23.73
N ARG A 86 -4.89 35.97 24.13
CA ARG A 86 -4.70 37.40 24.32
C ARG A 86 -4.22 37.65 25.75
N TYR A 87 -3.59 38.80 26.00
CA TYR A 87 -3.20 39.20 27.35
C TYR A 87 -4.42 39.13 28.30
N GLY A 88 -4.34 38.29 29.32
CA GLY A 88 -5.42 38.03 30.29
C GLY A 88 -6.40 36.90 29.95
N ASP A 89 -6.28 36.24 28.80
CA ASP A 89 -7.03 35.00 28.48
C ASP A 89 -6.30 33.80 29.11
N ASP A 90 -7.04 32.80 29.60
CA ASP A 90 -6.47 31.60 30.23
C ASP A 90 -5.92 30.57 29.22
N GLY A 91 -5.98 30.90 27.92
CA GLY A 91 -5.49 30.07 26.82
C GLY A 91 -6.40 28.89 26.46
N ARG A 92 -7.50 28.67 27.18
CA ARG A 92 -8.42 27.54 26.98
C ARG A 92 -9.53 27.89 26.02
N LYS A 93 -9.12 28.14 24.77
CA LYS A 93 -10.01 28.64 23.72
C LYS A 93 -9.65 28.08 22.35
N ALA A 94 -10.67 27.61 21.63
CA ALA A 94 -10.58 27.14 20.26
C ALA A 94 -11.75 27.67 19.41
N TYR A 95 -11.57 27.71 18.09
CA TYR A 95 -12.65 27.88 17.13
C TYR A 95 -13.12 26.50 16.68
N LEU A 96 -14.40 26.24 16.85
CA LEU A 96 -15.07 25.16 16.15
C LEU A 96 -15.32 25.63 14.71
N THR A 97 -14.76 24.90 13.74
CA THR A 97 -14.89 25.20 12.32
C THR A 97 -15.54 24.03 11.57
N LEU A 98 -16.22 24.35 10.48
CA LEU A 98 -16.77 23.38 9.53
C LEU A 98 -16.23 23.74 8.16
N ARG A 99 -15.39 22.87 7.58
CA ARG A 99 -14.67 23.15 6.33
C ARG A 99 -13.92 24.49 6.36
N GLY A 100 -13.19 24.75 7.45
CA GLY A 100 -12.42 25.99 7.69
C GLY A 100 -13.26 27.23 8.02
N LYS A 101 -14.60 27.15 7.99
CA LYS A 101 -15.45 28.27 8.40
C LYS A 101 -15.73 28.22 9.89
N HIS A 102 -15.32 29.26 10.63
CA HIS A 102 -15.63 29.40 12.06
C HIS A 102 -17.14 29.48 12.31
N ILE A 103 -17.65 28.52 13.10
CA ILE A 103 -19.06 28.43 13.47
C ILE A 103 -19.30 28.75 14.95
N SER A 104 -18.40 28.39 15.85
CA SER A 104 -18.53 28.68 17.29
C SER A 104 -17.17 28.83 17.96
N THR A 105 -17.09 29.64 19.01
CA THR A 105 -15.92 29.67 19.88
C THR A 105 -16.14 28.69 21.04
N VAL A 106 -15.23 27.75 21.22
CA VAL A 106 -15.27 26.78 22.31
C VAL A 106 -14.31 27.21 23.40
N ARG A 107 -14.79 27.25 24.63
CA ARG A 107 -13.97 27.47 25.83
C ARG A 107 -14.14 26.31 26.78
N TRP A 108 -13.12 25.99 27.55
CA TRP A 108 -13.20 24.87 28.49
C TRP A 108 -12.63 25.22 29.85
N ASN A 109 -13.25 24.66 30.89
CA ASN A 109 -12.84 24.79 32.28
C ASN A 109 -12.56 26.26 32.70
N GLN A 110 -13.52 27.14 32.37
CA GLN A 110 -13.45 28.56 32.72
C GLN A 110 -13.61 28.75 34.24
N LYS A 111 -13.02 29.80 34.82
CA LYS A 111 -13.12 30.09 36.26
C LYS A 111 -14.56 30.18 36.78
N ASP A 112 -15.47 30.74 35.98
CA ASP A 112 -16.89 30.89 36.32
C ASP A 112 -17.73 29.65 35.98
N ARG A 113 -17.16 28.67 35.27
CA ARG A 113 -17.82 27.41 34.87
C ARG A 113 -16.85 26.23 34.86
N PRO A 114 -16.30 25.84 36.02
CA PRO A 114 -15.38 24.72 36.11
C PRO A 114 -16.06 23.43 35.63
N GLY A 115 -15.30 22.56 34.98
CA GLY A 115 -15.82 21.25 34.54
C GLY A 115 -16.73 21.29 33.30
N SER A 116 -16.74 22.38 32.52
CA SER A 116 -17.63 22.53 31.37
C SER A 116 -16.93 22.93 30.08
N LEU A 117 -17.51 22.50 28.94
CA LEU A 117 -17.30 23.04 27.61
C LEU A 117 -18.39 24.08 27.32
N VAL A 118 -17.98 25.28 26.92
CA VAL A 118 -18.87 26.38 26.57
C VAL A 118 -18.71 26.71 25.10
N PHE A 119 -19.75 26.47 24.31
CA PHE A 119 -19.85 26.84 22.90
C PHE A 119 -20.55 28.20 22.80
N GLN A 120 -19.79 29.23 22.41
CA GLN A 120 -20.26 30.59 22.23
C GLN A 120 -20.47 30.90 20.73
N MET A 121 -21.72 31.11 20.33
CA MET A 121 -22.11 31.39 18.96
C MET A 121 -22.54 32.86 18.84
N ASN A 122 -21.75 33.65 18.11
CA ASN A 122 -21.90 35.11 18.04
C ASN A 122 -22.60 35.62 16.76
N ARG A 123 -22.94 34.76 15.78
CA ARG A 123 -23.25 35.21 14.41
C ARG A 123 -24.52 34.68 13.74
N ALA A 124 -25.41 33.96 14.43
CA ALA A 124 -26.57 33.37 13.74
C ALA A 124 -27.78 33.08 14.64
N LEU A 125 -28.22 34.08 15.42
CA LEU A 125 -29.39 33.92 16.28
C LEU A 125 -30.73 34.14 15.59
N ASP A 126 -30.72 34.62 14.34
CA ASP A 126 -31.95 34.95 13.61
C ASP A 126 -32.44 33.81 12.70
N ASP A 127 -31.68 32.71 12.58
CA ASP A 127 -32.02 31.55 11.75
C ASP A 127 -32.00 30.25 12.59
N GLY A 128 -33.19 29.72 12.87
CA GLY A 128 -33.38 28.50 13.64
C GLY A 128 -32.70 27.26 13.03
N ALA A 129 -32.56 27.19 11.70
CA ALA A 129 -31.88 26.07 11.05
C ALA A 129 -30.37 26.11 11.29
N ILE A 130 -29.78 27.31 11.37
CA ILE A 130 -28.37 27.47 11.72
C ILE A 130 -28.15 27.09 13.18
N ILE A 131 -29.04 27.51 14.09
CA ILE A 131 -28.96 27.13 15.51
C ILE A 131 -29.04 25.61 15.70
N ALA A 132 -29.93 24.93 14.97
CA ALA A 132 -30.06 23.47 15.01
C ALA A 132 -28.75 22.78 14.58
N LYS A 133 -28.18 23.18 13.42
CA LYS A 133 -26.90 22.66 12.93
C LYS A 133 -25.73 22.93 13.87
N MET A 134 -25.71 24.10 14.51
CA MET A 134 -24.66 24.44 15.47
C MET A 134 -24.81 23.65 16.77
N THR A 135 -26.04 23.37 17.21
CA THR A 135 -26.31 22.49 18.35
C THR A 135 -25.84 21.06 18.04
N GLU A 136 -26.18 20.53 16.86
CA GLU A 136 -25.71 19.22 16.38
C GLU A 136 -24.17 19.16 16.33
N ALA A 137 -23.51 20.20 15.82
CA ALA A 137 -22.06 20.30 15.80
C ALA A 137 -21.46 20.26 17.22
N ALA A 138 -22.03 21.04 18.15
CA ALA A 138 -21.60 21.05 19.54
C ALA A 138 -21.78 19.67 20.20
N ALA A 139 -22.88 18.96 19.91
CA ALA A 139 -23.16 17.63 20.45
C ALA A 139 -22.14 16.62 19.95
N THR A 140 -21.91 16.64 18.64
CA THR A 140 -20.98 15.74 17.95
C THR A 140 -19.57 15.92 18.51
N VAL A 141 -19.11 17.16 18.61
CA VAL A 141 -17.77 17.48 19.14
C VAL A 141 -17.65 17.14 20.61
N ALA A 142 -18.66 17.42 21.44
CA ALA A 142 -18.63 17.06 22.86
C ALA A 142 -18.55 15.55 23.08
N ASN A 143 -19.26 14.76 22.28
CA ASN A 143 -19.19 13.29 22.33
C ASN A 143 -17.84 12.78 21.83
N GLN A 144 -17.36 13.26 20.70
CA GLN A 144 -16.06 12.87 20.15
C GLN A 144 -14.90 13.28 21.07
N LEU A 145 -15.03 14.39 21.81
CA LEU A 145 -14.05 14.81 22.81
C LEU A 145 -13.93 13.83 23.98
N GLN A 146 -15.01 13.14 24.34
CA GLN A 146 -14.94 12.08 25.35
C GLN A 146 -14.14 10.88 24.81
N THR A 147 -14.42 10.46 23.57
CA THR A 147 -13.64 9.41 22.89
C THR A 147 -12.18 9.79 22.71
N PHE A 148 -11.90 11.04 22.34
CA PHE A 148 -10.56 11.62 22.28
C PHE A 148 -9.83 11.54 23.62
N ALA A 149 -10.51 11.81 24.74
CA ALA A 149 -9.92 11.72 26.06
C ALA A 149 -9.62 10.27 26.50
N ASP A 150 -10.39 9.30 25.99
CA ASP A 150 -10.15 7.87 26.22
C ASP A 150 -8.98 7.32 25.41
N CYS A 151 -8.72 7.87 24.22
CA CYS A 151 -7.59 7.50 23.37
C CYS A 151 -6.93 8.74 22.72
N PRO A 152 -6.15 9.54 23.48
CA PRO A 152 -5.57 10.78 22.94
C PRO A 152 -4.59 10.55 21.79
N LEU A 153 -3.98 9.37 21.71
CA LEU A 153 -2.97 9.02 20.72
C LEU A 153 -3.48 9.01 19.27
N ASP A 154 -4.79 8.76 19.06
CA ASP A 154 -5.38 8.74 17.70
C ASP A 154 -5.53 10.16 17.09
N TYR A 155 -5.49 11.20 17.93
CA TYR A 155 -5.73 12.58 17.51
C TYR A 155 -4.56 13.52 17.84
N ALA A 156 -3.63 13.11 18.72
CA ALA A 156 -2.53 13.93 19.22
C ALA A 156 -1.24 13.92 18.40
N ALA A 157 -1.16 13.06 17.38
CA ALA A 157 -0.14 13.28 16.37
C ALA A 157 -0.52 14.57 15.61
N PRO A 158 0.31 15.64 15.58
CA PRO A 158 0.22 16.55 14.44
C PRO A 158 0.19 15.64 13.24
N VAL A 159 -0.77 15.82 12.29
CA VAL A 159 -0.67 15.15 10.99
C VAL A 159 0.77 15.42 10.59
N PRO A 160 1.67 14.42 10.63
CA PRO A 160 3.08 14.74 10.51
C PRO A 160 3.15 15.43 9.16
N SER A 161 3.97 16.45 9.01
CA SER A 161 4.15 17.04 7.69
C SER A 161 4.34 15.87 6.70
N SER A 162 3.41 15.68 5.75
CA SER A 162 3.55 14.62 4.75
C SER A 162 4.72 14.88 3.82
N ALA A 163 5.37 16.05 3.96
CA ALA A 163 6.63 16.35 3.33
C ALA A 163 7.69 15.33 3.72
N CYS A 164 8.23 14.66 2.72
CA CYS A 164 9.36 13.75 2.82
C CYS A 164 10.63 14.35 2.19
N GLY A 165 10.65 15.66 1.97
CA GLY A 165 11.73 16.38 1.31
C GLY A 165 11.25 17.24 0.14
N THR A 166 12.13 17.43 -0.84
CA THR A 166 11.84 18.28 -2.01
C THR A 166 12.17 17.61 -3.34
N SER A 167 11.43 17.92 -4.39
CA SER A 167 11.75 17.56 -5.78
C SER A 167 11.97 18.87 -6.51
N TYR A 168 13.17 19.13 -7.01
CA TYR A 168 13.48 20.41 -7.67
C TYR A 168 13.14 21.64 -6.82
N GLY A 169 13.43 21.57 -5.51
CA GLY A 169 13.16 22.63 -4.54
C GLY A 169 11.70 22.75 -4.10
N GLN A 170 10.77 21.98 -4.68
CA GLN A 170 9.35 21.98 -4.33
C GLN A 170 9.02 20.89 -3.32
N LYS A 171 8.08 21.16 -2.41
CA LYS A 171 7.61 20.20 -1.40
C LYS A 171 7.20 18.87 -2.06
N THR A 172 7.64 17.75 -1.49
CA THR A 172 7.27 16.41 -1.95
C THR A 172 6.57 15.65 -0.84
N LEU A 173 5.37 15.16 -1.10
CA LEU A 173 4.62 14.33 -0.15
C LEU A 173 4.93 12.86 -0.39
N ALA A 174 5.01 12.05 0.67
CA ALA A 174 5.08 10.60 0.56
C ALA A 174 3.85 9.93 1.17
N GLN A 175 3.25 8.99 0.45
CA GLN A 175 2.08 8.24 0.89
C GLN A 175 2.09 6.80 0.35
N LEU A 176 1.47 5.88 1.09
CA LEU A 176 1.20 4.54 0.58
C LEU A 176 -0.04 4.59 -0.32
N ASP A 177 0.11 4.27 -1.61
CA ASP A 177 -0.96 4.34 -2.59
C ASP A 177 -1.66 2.99 -2.77
N THR A 178 -0.92 1.90 -2.73
CA THR A 178 -1.49 0.55 -2.79
C THR A 178 -0.85 -0.31 -1.72
N MET A 179 -1.63 -1.16 -1.07
CA MET A 179 -1.13 -2.14 -0.13
C MET A 179 -1.89 -3.45 -0.27
N ALA A 180 -1.14 -4.53 -0.46
CA ALA A 180 -1.66 -5.88 -0.45
C ALA A 180 -0.76 -6.77 0.41
N LEU A 181 -1.37 -7.49 1.34
CA LEU A 181 -0.72 -8.40 2.28
C LEU A 181 -1.06 -9.84 1.95
N LYS A 182 -0.07 -10.73 2.08
CA LYS A 182 -0.29 -12.17 2.16
C LYS A 182 -0.58 -12.50 3.62
N ILE A 183 -1.71 -13.14 3.87
CA ILE A 183 -2.13 -13.58 5.20
C ILE A 183 -2.39 -15.10 5.19
N THR A 184 -2.45 -15.74 6.34
CA THR A 184 -2.97 -17.12 6.44
C THR A 184 -4.47 -17.13 6.17
N GLU A 185 -5.05 -18.25 5.72
CA GLU A 185 -6.51 -18.29 5.49
C GLU A 185 -7.32 -18.13 6.79
N GLY A 186 -6.83 -18.65 7.91
CA GLY A 186 -7.55 -18.56 9.19
C GLY A 186 -8.95 -19.17 9.05
N ASP A 187 -9.97 -18.42 9.47
CA ASP A 187 -11.36 -18.87 9.46
C ASP A 187 -12.07 -18.65 8.11
N LEU A 188 -11.43 -18.00 7.12
CA LEU A 188 -12.02 -17.69 5.81
C LEU A 188 -12.70 -18.89 5.10
N PRO A 189 -12.12 -20.12 5.10
CA PRO A 189 -12.75 -21.28 4.46
C PRO A 189 -14.05 -21.73 5.14
N PHE A 190 -14.24 -21.38 6.42
CA PHE A 190 -15.36 -21.81 7.26
C PHE A 190 -16.41 -20.71 7.44
N MET A 191 -16.22 -19.54 6.82
CA MET A 191 -17.20 -18.46 6.89
C MET A 191 -18.48 -18.84 6.16
N GLU A 192 -19.57 -18.90 6.92
CA GLU A 192 -20.92 -18.98 6.40
C GLU A 192 -21.44 -17.56 6.14
N PHE A 193 -21.74 -17.26 4.88
CA PHE A 193 -22.38 -16.01 4.49
C PHE A 193 -23.89 -16.19 4.51
N ASP A 194 -24.61 -15.20 5.01
CA ASP A 194 -26.07 -15.21 4.99
C ASP A 194 -26.64 -15.07 3.57
N LYS A 195 -27.96 -15.01 3.46
CA LYS A 195 -28.68 -14.86 2.19
C LYS A 195 -28.32 -13.57 1.43
N ASP A 196 -27.82 -12.55 2.13
CA ASP A 196 -27.42 -11.26 1.57
C ASP A 196 -25.90 -11.24 1.27
N GLY A 197 -25.22 -12.38 1.43
CA GLY A 197 -23.79 -12.52 1.21
C GLY A 197 -22.95 -11.88 2.32
N LEU A 198 -23.50 -11.67 3.52
CA LEU A 198 -22.83 -11.02 4.64
C LEU A 198 -22.38 -12.03 5.70
N HIS A 199 -21.21 -11.78 6.27
CA HIS A 199 -20.69 -12.47 7.44
C HIS A 199 -20.12 -11.45 8.42
N LYS A 200 -20.39 -11.60 9.71
CA LYS A 200 -19.89 -10.71 10.76
C LYS A 200 -18.85 -11.41 11.62
N ALA A 201 -17.65 -10.83 11.74
CA ALA A 201 -16.62 -11.26 12.67
C ALA A 201 -16.16 -10.08 13.51
N GLY A 202 -16.56 -10.04 14.79
CA GLY A 202 -16.32 -8.90 15.68
C GLY A 202 -17.02 -7.61 15.18
N GLU A 203 -16.26 -6.54 15.02
CA GLU A 203 -16.74 -5.25 14.48
C GLU A 203 -16.73 -5.19 12.94
N TYR A 204 -16.29 -6.25 12.26
CA TYR A 204 -16.11 -6.27 10.81
C TYR A 204 -17.22 -7.04 10.11
N TYR A 205 -17.65 -6.50 8.97
CA TYR A 205 -18.59 -7.14 8.06
C TYR A 205 -17.87 -7.52 6.77
N PHE A 206 -18.05 -8.76 6.34
CA PHE A 206 -17.50 -9.32 5.12
C PHE A 206 -18.64 -9.55 4.15
N HIS A 207 -18.61 -8.89 2.99
CA HIS A 207 -19.62 -9.02 1.95
C HIS A 207 -19.02 -9.78 0.76
N GLU A 208 -19.48 -10.99 0.49
CA GLU A 208 -18.99 -11.82 -0.62
C GLU A 208 -19.27 -11.14 -1.97
N GLN A 209 -18.27 -11.16 -2.86
CA GLN A 209 -18.29 -10.51 -4.18
C GLN A 209 -18.09 -11.52 -5.32
N GLY A 210 -18.10 -12.82 -5.02
CA GLY A 210 -17.82 -13.89 -5.97
C GLY A 210 -16.33 -14.16 -6.17
N THR A 211 -15.86 -14.14 -7.41
CA THR A 211 -14.52 -14.65 -7.77
C THR A 211 -13.35 -13.74 -7.37
N GLY A 212 -12.32 -14.32 -6.75
CA GLY A 212 -11.02 -13.68 -6.46
C GLY A 212 -10.08 -13.58 -7.68
N GLY A 213 -10.57 -13.84 -8.88
CA GLY A 213 -9.81 -13.74 -10.13
C GLY A 213 -9.00 -15.00 -10.43
N LYS A 214 -7.76 -14.82 -10.91
CA LYS A 214 -6.92 -15.94 -11.40
C LYS A 214 -6.25 -16.75 -10.29
N LEU A 215 -5.94 -16.10 -9.16
CA LEU A 215 -5.16 -16.72 -8.08
C LEU A 215 -6.03 -17.28 -6.96
N TYR A 216 -7.24 -16.73 -6.79
CA TYR A 216 -8.13 -17.03 -5.67
C TYR A 216 -9.55 -17.32 -6.18
N GLY A 217 -10.18 -18.31 -5.59
CA GLY A 217 -11.54 -18.75 -5.87
C GLY A 217 -12.58 -17.72 -5.44
N ARG A 218 -12.37 -17.10 -4.27
CA ARG A 218 -13.37 -16.27 -3.58
C ARG A 218 -12.83 -14.88 -3.25
N LYS A 219 -13.75 -13.92 -3.08
CA LYS A 219 -13.47 -12.53 -2.70
C LYS A 219 -14.60 -11.99 -1.83
N ALA A 220 -14.25 -11.22 -0.81
CA ALA A 220 -15.19 -10.43 -0.01
C ALA A 220 -14.65 -9.02 0.22
N SER A 221 -15.55 -8.04 0.30
CA SER A 221 -15.24 -6.69 0.76
C SER A 221 -15.37 -6.63 2.27
N VAL A 222 -14.40 -5.99 2.92
CA VAL A 222 -14.30 -5.87 4.38
C VAL A 222 -14.72 -4.46 4.78
N TRP A 223 -15.75 -4.38 5.61
CA TRP A 223 -16.32 -3.13 6.08
C TRP A 223 -16.22 -3.02 7.59
N THR A 224 -15.97 -1.81 8.09
CA THR A 224 -16.09 -1.48 9.52
C THR A 224 -16.68 -0.09 9.65
N ARG A 225 -17.64 0.07 10.57
CA ARG A 225 -18.32 1.37 10.83
C ARG A 225 -18.84 2.04 9.55
N GLY A 226 -19.34 1.25 8.60
CA GLY A 226 -19.86 1.73 7.31
C GLY A 226 -18.80 2.13 6.27
N VAL A 227 -17.51 1.93 6.55
CA VAL A 227 -16.40 2.24 5.63
C VAL A 227 -15.82 0.97 5.03
N HIS A 228 -15.62 0.96 3.70
CA HIS A 228 -14.96 -0.13 2.98
C HIS A 228 -13.44 -0.03 3.12
N VAL A 229 -12.86 -0.84 4.01
CA VAL A 229 -11.43 -0.73 4.36
C VAL A 229 -10.52 -1.65 3.55
N ALA A 230 -11.01 -2.81 3.12
CA ALA A 230 -10.20 -3.77 2.38
C ALA A 230 -11.03 -4.72 1.52
N ASN A 231 -10.37 -5.53 0.71
CA ASN A 231 -10.92 -6.75 0.15
C ASN A 231 -10.06 -7.93 0.61
N VAL A 232 -10.69 -9.06 0.92
CA VAL A 232 -9.99 -10.31 1.20
C VAL A 232 -10.28 -11.32 0.10
N LEU A 233 -9.25 -11.98 -0.40
CA LEU A 233 -9.31 -12.99 -1.45
C LEU A 233 -8.70 -14.28 -0.91
N TRP A 234 -9.40 -15.42 -1.04
CA TRP A 234 -8.98 -16.71 -0.50
C TRP A 234 -9.41 -17.86 -1.40
N ASP A 235 -9.17 -19.10 -0.96
CA ASP A 235 -9.38 -20.31 -1.78
C ASP A 235 -8.38 -20.33 -2.94
N ALA A 236 -7.11 -20.51 -2.60
CA ALA A 236 -6.02 -20.44 -3.54
C ALA A 236 -6.13 -21.48 -4.67
N ARG A 237 -6.12 -21.01 -5.93
CA ARG A 237 -6.17 -21.88 -7.12
C ARG A 237 -4.81 -22.45 -7.52
N GLN A 238 -3.74 -22.02 -6.86
CA GLN A 238 -2.37 -22.46 -7.12
C GLN A 238 -1.79 -23.05 -5.84
N SER A 239 -1.15 -24.21 -5.96
CA SER A 239 -0.52 -24.91 -4.82
C SER A 239 0.52 -24.07 -4.08
N SER A 240 1.21 -23.17 -4.77
CA SER A 240 2.19 -22.25 -4.14
C SER A 240 1.56 -21.19 -3.21
N LEU A 241 0.22 -21.07 -3.25
CA LEU A 241 -0.57 -20.17 -2.42
C LEU A 241 -1.55 -20.91 -1.51
N GLU A 242 -1.49 -22.24 -1.45
CA GLU A 242 -2.33 -23.05 -0.58
C GLU A 242 -2.22 -22.62 0.89
N GLY A 243 -3.35 -22.60 1.60
CA GLY A 243 -3.44 -22.14 2.99
C GLY A 243 -3.21 -20.63 3.20
N SER A 244 -3.19 -19.84 2.12
CA SER A 244 -3.00 -18.40 2.21
C SER A 244 -4.10 -17.61 1.52
N ALA A 245 -4.33 -16.41 2.04
CA ALA A 245 -5.23 -15.42 1.50
C ALA A 245 -4.47 -14.12 1.19
N LYS A 246 -5.15 -13.21 0.50
CA LYS A 246 -4.65 -11.89 0.15
C LYS A 246 -5.61 -10.83 0.70
N LEU A 247 -5.08 -9.92 1.51
CA LEU A 247 -5.79 -8.73 1.97
C LEU A 247 -5.34 -7.52 1.14
N GLU A 248 -6.25 -6.89 0.40
CA GLU A 248 -6.03 -5.71 -0.43
C GLU A 248 -6.69 -4.48 0.22
N ILE A 249 -5.89 -3.57 0.77
CA ILE A 249 -6.42 -2.36 1.40
C ILE A 249 -6.94 -1.41 0.31
N THR A 250 -8.11 -0.79 0.54
CA THR A 250 -8.66 0.17 -0.41
C THR A 250 -7.80 1.43 -0.45
N ASN A 251 -7.66 2.02 -1.64
CA ASN A 251 -6.81 3.20 -1.81
C ASN A 251 -7.33 4.39 -0.99
N SER A 252 -8.64 4.61 -0.92
CA SER A 252 -9.23 5.66 -0.08
C SER A 252 -8.85 5.52 1.40
N THR A 253 -8.87 4.31 1.94
CA THR A 253 -8.52 4.02 3.33
C THR A 253 -7.05 4.32 3.64
N LEU A 254 -6.14 4.17 2.68
CA LEU A 254 -4.74 4.55 2.88
C LEU A 254 -4.52 6.06 2.97
N TYR A 255 -5.47 6.87 2.49
CA TYR A 255 -5.44 8.34 2.56
C TYR A 255 -6.27 8.89 3.75
N ASP A 256 -7.02 8.03 4.43
CA ASP A 256 -7.84 8.40 5.56
C ASP A 256 -7.00 8.41 6.84
N THR A 257 -6.64 9.61 7.30
CA THR A 257 -5.83 9.78 8.52
C THR A 257 -6.59 9.47 9.81
N THR A 258 -7.90 9.24 9.74
CA THR A 258 -8.71 8.87 10.91
C THR A 258 -8.69 7.37 11.18
N LEU A 259 -8.21 6.56 10.23
CA LEU A 259 -8.13 5.12 10.35
C LEU A 259 -6.71 4.67 10.71
N SER A 260 -6.57 4.06 11.89
CA SER A 260 -5.29 3.49 12.34
C SER A 260 -4.96 2.18 11.63
N ARG A 261 -3.67 1.81 11.61
CA ARG A 261 -3.18 0.50 11.10
C ARG A 261 -3.93 -0.65 11.76
N GLU A 262 -4.20 -0.53 13.06
CA GLU A 262 -4.92 -1.51 13.84
C GLU A 262 -6.32 -1.73 13.28
N ALA A 263 -7.04 -0.67 12.93
CA ALA A 263 -8.39 -0.75 12.36
C ALA A 263 -8.42 -1.35 10.95
N ILE A 264 -7.40 -1.08 10.12
CA ILE A 264 -7.43 -1.46 8.69
C ILE A 264 -6.68 -2.75 8.39
N VAL A 265 -5.78 -3.20 9.27
CA VAL A 265 -5.01 -4.45 9.11
C VAL A 265 -5.10 -5.35 10.34
N ASP A 266 -4.64 -4.91 11.51
CA ASP A 266 -4.40 -5.86 12.62
C ASP A 266 -5.70 -6.50 13.12
N ASN A 267 -6.72 -5.70 13.37
CA ASN A 267 -8.01 -6.15 13.86
C ASN A 267 -8.82 -6.98 12.85
N PRO A 268 -8.94 -6.61 11.55
CA PRO A 268 -9.62 -7.48 10.59
C PRO A 268 -8.88 -8.81 10.37
N VAL A 269 -7.54 -8.80 10.38
CA VAL A 269 -6.75 -10.05 10.30
C VAL A 269 -6.97 -10.91 11.55
N LYS A 270 -6.97 -10.30 12.74
CA LYS A 270 -7.26 -10.99 14.00
C LYS A 270 -8.69 -11.53 14.05
N ALA A 271 -9.68 -10.80 13.54
CA ALA A 271 -11.08 -11.23 13.48
C ALA A 271 -11.27 -12.49 12.61
N LEU A 272 -10.38 -12.71 11.65
CA LEU A 272 -10.33 -13.91 10.81
C LEU A 272 -9.46 -15.04 11.41
N ASN A 273 -8.98 -14.89 12.65
CA ASN A 273 -7.99 -15.80 13.25
C ASN A 273 -6.78 -16.04 12.31
N SER A 274 -6.37 -14.98 11.62
CA SER A 274 -5.33 -15.01 10.60
C SER A 274 -4.07 -14.31 11.09
N ASN A 275 -2.97 -14.45 10.33
CA ASN A 275 -1.71 -13.77 10.56
C ASN A 275 -1.17 -13.17 9.27
N VAL A 276 -0.55 -11.99 9.36
CA VAL A 276 0.19 -11.41 8.23
C VAL A 276 1.48 -12.18 8.00
N ILE A 277 1.61 -12.78 6.82
CA ILE A 277 2.80 -13.53 6.41
C ILE A 277 3.86 -12.57 5.87
N LYS A 278 3.49 -11.74 4.88
CA LYS A 278 4.38 -10.75 4.22
C LYS A 278 3.61 -9.82 3.30
N PRO A 279 4.18 -8.67 2.88
CA PRO A 279 3.60 -7.88 1.80
C PRO A 279 3.63 -8.64 0.47
N PHE A 280 2.50 -8.67 -0.22
CA PHE A 280 2.42 -9.06 -1.63
C PHE A 280 2.89 -7.92 -2.53
N ARG A 281 2.38 -6.72 -2.26
CA ARG A 281 2.63 -5.50 -3.03
C ARG A 281 2.45 -4.27 -2.14
N ALA A 282 3.31 -3.30 -2.28
CA ALA A 282 3.11 -1.96 -1.74
C ALA A 282 3.58 -0.93 -2.77
N ASP A 283 2.77 0.10 -3.03
CA ASP A 283 3.13 1.18 -3.94
C ASP A 283 3.32 2.45 -3.13
N ILE A 284 4.55 2.98 -3.11
CA ILE A 284 4.88 4.22 -2.41
C ILE A 284 4.83 5.36 -3.42
N ALA A 285 3.95 6.34 -3.19
CA ALA A 285 3.79 7.51 -4.05
C ALA A 285 4.54 8.71 -3.46
N PHE A 286 5.34 9.36 -4.31
CA PHE A 286 5.94 10.66 -4.07
C PHE A 286 5.27 11.69 -4.96
N ASP A 287 4.53 12.63 -4.36
CA ASP A 287 3.74 13.64 -5.07
C ASP A 287 4.40 15.01 -4.91
N SER A 288 4.70 15.69 -6.02
CA SER A 288 5.28 17.04 -5.99
C SER A 288 5.01 17.81 -7.28
N PRO A 289 4.79 19.13 -7.21
CA PRO A 289 4.84 20.00 -8.39
C PRO A 289 6.20 19.96 -9.09
N GLY A 290 7.30 19.85 -8.34
CA GLY A 290 8.65 19.83 -8.92
C GLY A 290 8.95 18.56 -9.74
N LEU A 291 8.17 17.49 -9.57
CA LEU A 291 8.26 16.32 -10.44
C LEU A 291 7.74 16.60 -11.86
N MET A 292 6.97 17.67 -12.09
CA MET A 292 6.62 18.11 -13.44
C MET A 292 7.87 18.61 -14.19
N THR A 293 8.77 19.34 -13.51
CA THR A 293 10.06 19.76 -14.07
C THR A 293 10.90 18.55 -14.48
N PHE A 294 10.94 17.53 -13.61
CA PHE A 294 11.59 16.26 -13.93
C PHE A 294 10.97 15.58 -15.15
N LEU A 295 9.65 15.47 -15.19
CA LEU A 295 8.91 14.80 -16.27
C LEU A 295 9.17 15.49 -17.62
N ASN A 296 9.12 16.82 -17.66
CA ASN A 296 9.43 17.61 -18.85
C ASN A 296 10.90 17.44 -19.27
N ALA A 297 11.85 17.46 -18.33
CA ALA A 297 13.26 17.23 -18.66
C ALA A 297 13.52 15.84 -19.29
N VAL A 298 12.75 14.82 -18.92
CA VAL A 298 12.78 13.48 -19.55
C VAL A 298 12.14 13.49 -20.95
N HIS A 299 11.04 14.24 -21.12
CA HIS A 299 10.37 14.40 -22.41
C HIS A 299 11.28 15.09 -23.42
N ASP A 300 11.80 16.26 -23.05
CA ASP A 300 12.71 17.13 -23.81
C ASP A 300 14.09 16.51 -24.05
N ARG A 301 14.38 15.37 -23.40
CA ARG A 301 15.67 14.67 -23.43
C ARG A 301 16.84 15.50 -22.88
N ASN A 302 16.55 16.45 -22.00
CA ASN A 302 17.57 17.19 -21.24
C ASN A 302 18.34 16.26 -20.27
N ILE A 303 17.65 15.22 -19.80
CA ILE A 303 18.24 14.16 -18.96
C ILE A 303 17.97 12.79 -19.58
N GLU A 304 18.84 11.84 -19.28
CA GLU A 304 18.70 10.45 -19.70
C GLU A 304 18.93 9.47 -18.54
N ALA A 305 18.26 8.32 -18.62
CA ALA A 305 18.43 7.24 -17.66
C ALA A 305 19.82 6.62 -17.78
N VAL A 306 20.47 6.36 -16.64
CA VAL A 306 21.72 5.60 -16.60
C VAL A 306 21.46 4.16 -17.10
N ARG A 307 20.33 3.55 -16.70
CA ARG A 307 19.90 2.21 -17.13
C ARG A 307 18.83 2.29 -18.21
N GLN A 308 19.23 2.56 -19.44
CA GLN A 308 18.29 2.70 -20.56
C GLN A 308 17.42 1.46 -20.83
N SER A 309 17.94 0.25 -20.58
CA SER A 309 17.16 -0.98 -20.79
C SER A 309 15.97 -1.14 -19.85
N ALA A 310 16.01 -0.49 -18.68
CA ALA A 310 14.89 -0.44 -17.75
C ALA A 310 13.91 0.69 -18.10
N TYR A 311 14.33 1.68 -18.89
CA TYR A 311 13.50 2.81 -19.23
C TYR A 311 12.56 2.48 -20.39
N HIS A 312 11.25 2.62 -20.16
CA HIS A 312 10.23 2.37 -21.17
C HIS A 312 9.32 3.59 -21.31
N LYS A 313 9.56 4.38 -22.37
CA LYS A 313 8.55 5.32 -22.90
C LYS A 313 7.44 4.49 -23.51
N ALA A 314 6.39 4.20 -22.76
CA ALA A 314 5.21 3.61 -23.38
C ALA A 314 4.55 4.69 -24.26
N LYS A 315 4.21 4.37 -25.52
CA LYS A 315 3.55 5.29 -26.47
C LYS A 315 2.31 6.00 -25.92
N LYS A 316 1.67 5.39 -24.91
CA LYS A 316 0.50 5.91 -24.21
C LYS A 316 0.73 7.13 -23.32
N TYR A 317 1.98 7.61 -23.19
CA TYR A 317 2.32 8.69 -22.26
C TYR A 317 2.85 9.97 -22.93
N VAL A 318 2.70 10.09 -24.25
CA VAL A 318 2.87 11.37 -24.93
C VAL A 318 1.60 11.58 -25.73
N SER A 319 0.89 12.66 -25.44
CA SER A 319 -0.25 13.07 -26.23
C SER A 319 0.25 13.51 -27.60
N LEU A 320 -0.02 12.72 -28.65
CA LEU A 320 0.43 13.06 -30.01
C LEU A 320 -0.16 14.38 -30.53
N ALA A 321 -1.29 14.82 -29.97
CA ALA A 321 -1.96 16.05 -30.36
C ALA A 321 -1.34 17.28 -29.72
N THR A 322 -0.85 17.17 -28.48
CA THR A 322 -0.32 18.31 -27.71
C THR A 322 1.19 18.25 -27.49
N ASP A 323 1.83 17.13 -27.87
CA ASP A 323 3.21 16.75 -27.52
C ASP A 323 3.48 16.79 -26.00
N GLU A 324 2.45 16.73 -25.17
CA GLU A 324 2.60 16.76 -23.72
C GLU A 324 2.93 15.37 -23.19
N ILE A 325 3.93 15.30 -22.31
CA ILE A 325 4.23 14.08 -21.57
C ILE A 325 3.21 13.86 -20.45
N GLU A 326 2.50 12.75 -20.52
CA GLU A 326 1.60 12.28 -19.46
C GLU A 326 2.33 11.38 -18.47
N GLY A 327 3.47 10.80 -18.83
CA GLY A 327 4.25 9.95 -17.95
C GLY A 327 5.34 9.09 -18.59
N PHE A 328 5.92 8.19 -17.80
CA PHE A 328 6.75 7.09 -18.27
C PHE A 328 6.82 5.98 -17.22
N SER A 329 7.40 4.85 -17.61
CA SER A 329 7.68 3.74 -16.69
C SER A 329 9.14 3.32 -16.71
N PHE A 330 9.59 2.73 -15.61
CA PHE A 330 10.96 2.27 -15.41
C PHE A 330 10.96 0.90 -14.70
N GLY A 331 11.59 -0.08 -15.33
CA GLY A 331 11.60 -1.48 -14.90
C GLY A 331 10.44 -2.30 -15.50
N SER A 332 10.32 -3.54 -15.03
CA SER A 332 9.23 -4.45 -15.39
C SER A 332 8.29 -4.65 -14.20
N ARG A 333 6.98 -4.73 -14.46
CA ARG A 333 5.99 -5.14 -13.45
C ARG A 333 6.21 -6.56 -12.94
N SER A 334 6.87 -7.44 -13.68
CA SER A 334 7.21 -8.77 -13.18
C SER A 334 8.41 -8.77 -12.23
N ALA A 335 9.16 -7.68 -12.16
CA ALA A 335 10.30 -7.55 -11.26
C ALA A 335 9.84 -7.16 -9.84
N GLY A 336 10.75 -7.30 -8.87
CA GLY A 336 10.51 -6.91 -7.49
C GLY A 336 10.23 -5.41 -7.28
N ARG A 337 10.65 -4.55 -8.21
CA ARG A 337 10.45 -3.10 -8.18
C ARG A 337 10.09 -2.56 -9.57
N PHE A 338 9.18 -1.60 -9.63
CA PHE A 338 8.71 -0.93 -10.83
C PHE A 338 8.38 0.52 -10.50
N VAL A 339 8.78 1.46 -11.35
CA VAL A 339 8.57 2.90 -11.11
C VAL A 339 7.75 3.50 -12.24
N ARG A 340 6.84 4.41 -11.88
CA ARG A 340 6.08 5.25 -12.81
C ARG A 340 6.28 6.70 -12.41
N CYS A 341 6.44 7.58 -13.37
CA CYS A 341 6.32 9.02 -13.17
C CYS A 341 5.25 9.53 -14.11
N TYR A 342 4.23 10.24 -13.62
CA TYR A 342 3.11 10.69 -14.46
C TYR A 342 2.43 11.95 -13.91
N ASN A 343 1.73 12.67 -14.79
CA ASN A 343 0.92 13.83 -14.39
C ASN A 343 -0.30 13.34 -13.60
N LYS A 344 -0.24 13.51 -12.27
CA LYS A 344 -1.23 12.99 -11.34
C LYS A 344 -2.51 13.83 -11.38
N THR A 345 -2.40 15.14 -11.52
CA THR A 345 -3.56 16.04 -11.65
C THR A 345 -4.45 15.61 -12.82
N LYS A 346 -3.88 15.38 -14.01
CA LYS A 346 -4.62 14.92 -15.20
C LYS A 346 -5.25 13.53 -15.00
N GLU A 347 -4.56 12.63 -14.30
CA GLU A 347 -5.12 11.32 -13.98
C GLU A 347 -6.31 11.41 -13.01
N LEU A 348 -6.25 12.30 -12.01
CA LEU A 348 -7.32 12.50 -11.03
C LEU A 348 -8.60 13.09 -11.65
N GLU A 349 -8.48 13.93 -12.67
CA GLU A 349 -9.62 14.42 -13.46
C GLU A 349 -10.43 13.27 -14.09
N THR A 350 -9.75 12.19 -14.47
CA THR A 350 -10.38 11.02 -15.10
C THR A 350 -10.86 10.00 -14.06
N SER A 351 -10.06 9.71 -13.03
CA SER A 351 -10.37 8.67 -12.05
C SER A 351 -11.33 9.10 -10.95
N LYS A 352 -11.62 10.41 -10.82
CA LYS A 352 -12.54 11.00 -9.83
C LYS A 352 -12.20 10.63 -8.38
N LYS A 353 -10.91 10.48 -8.08
CA LYS A 353 -10.40 10.19 -6.74
C LYS A 353 -10.18 11.47 -5.93
N GLU A 354 -11.28 12.15 -5.61
CA GLU A 354 -11.28 13.48 -4.98
C GLU A 354 -10.48 13.53 -3.67
N TYR A 355 -10.51 12.44 -2.88
CA TYR A 355 -9.76 12.32 -1.62
C TYR A 355 -8.23 12.52 -1.77
N ILE A 356 -7.65 12.21 -2.93
CA ILE A 356 -6.22 12.45 -3.18
C ILE A 356 -5.97 13.94 -3.41
N SER A 357 -6.84 14.60 -4.18
CA SER A 357 -6.77 16.05 -4.40
C SER A 357 -6.99 16.83 -3.10
N GLU A 358 -7.91 16.37 -2.25
CA GLU A 358 -8.12 16.92 -0.90
C GLU A 358 -6.88 16.74 -0.03
N PHE A 359 -6.27 15.54 -0.06
CA PHE A 359 -5.01 15.28 0.62
C PHE A 359 -3.88 16.22 0.16
N HIS A 360 -3.76 16.50 -1.14
CA HIS A 360 -2.79 17.48 -1.66
C HIS A 360 -3.05 18.89 -1.11
N LYS A 361 -4.30 19.36 -1.18
CA LYS A 361 -4.71 20.69 -0.70
C LYS A 361 -4.46 20.87 0.80
N ILE A 362 -4.86 19.90 1.63
CA ILE A 362 -4.63 19.92 3.09
C ILE A 362 -3.13 20.02 3.40
N ASN A 363 -2.28 19.45 2.54
CA ASN A 363 -0.84 19.50 2.67
C ASN A 363 -0.18 20.67 1.92
N GLY A 364 -0.96 21.67 1.49
CA GLY A 364 -0.46 22.90 0.88
C GLY A 364 0.11 22.72 -0.53
N ILE A 365 -0.41 21.76 -1.29
CA ILE A 365 -0.11 21.59 -2.71
C ILE A 365 -1.37 21.89 -3.50
N GLU A 366 -1.36 23.02 -4.22
CA GLU A 366 -2.49 23.49 -5.05
C GLU A 366 -2.17 23.48 -6.55
N ASP A 367 -0.89 23.40 -6.92
CA ASP A 367 -0.42 23.37 -8.30
C ASP A 367 -0.63 22.01 -8.99
N THR A 368 -0.34 21.94 -10.29
CA THR A 368 -0.25 20.68 -11.03
C THR A 368 0.81 19.76 -10.42
N VAL A 369 0.40 18.55 -10.07
CA VAL A 369 1.22 17.55 -9.38
C VAL A 369 1.62 16.44 -10.35
N ALA A 370 2.90 16.08 -10.37
CA ALA A 370 3.34 14.79 -10.86
C ALA A 370 3.56 13.82 -9.70
N ARG A 371 3.31 12.54 -9.97
CA ARG A 371 3.54 11.43 -9.04
C ARG A 371 4.69 10.57 -9.53
N LEU A 372 5.69 10.36 -8.68
CA LEU A 372 6.66 9.28 -8.79
C LEU A 372 6.20 8.11 -7.90
N GLU A 373 5.65 7.08 -8.52
CA GLU A 373 5.10 5.89 -7.85
C GLU A 373 6.10 4.73 -7.92
N VAL A 374 6.45 4.17 -6.77
CA VAL A 374 7.38 3.06 -6.62
C VAL A 374 6.58 1.81 -6.20
N GLU A 375 6.23 0.97 -7.17
CA GLU A 375 5.60 -0.34 -6.95
C GLU A 375 6.66 -1.35 -6.50
N LEU A 376 6.47 -1.89 -5.29
CA LEU A 376 7.34 -2.86 -4.65
C LEU A 376 6.59 -4.17 -4.42
N LYS A 377 7.23 -5.29 -4.72
CA LYS A 377 6.65 -6.64 -4.55
C LYS A 377 7.38 -7.43 -3.49
N GLY A 378 6.78 -8.54 -3.07
CA GLY A 378 7.35 -9.46 -2.08
C GLY A 378 8.83 -9.81 -2.32
N ASP A 379 9.25 -9.94 -3.58
CA ASP A 379 10.66 -10.22 -3.94
C ASP A 379 11.63 -9.11 -3.53
N TYR A 380 11.20 -7.85 -3.60
CA TYR A 380 12.03 -6.73 -3.15
C TYR A 380 12.09 -6.67 -1.63
N PHE A 381 10.96 -6.81 -0.95
CA PHE A 381 10.91 -6.78 0.53
C PHE A 381 11.79 -7.85 1.17
N ARG A 382 11.86 -9.05 0.57
CA ARG A 382 12.78 -10.12 1.01
C ARG A 382 14.26 -9.74 0.95
N THR A 383 14.63 -8.69 0.21
CA THR A 383 16.02 -8.21 0.15
C THR A 383 16.34 -7.18 1.23
N LEU A 384 15.36 -6.69 1.98
CA LEU A 384 15.57 -5.69 3.02
C LEU A 384 15.90 -6.37 4.35
N VAL A 385 17.08 -6.07 4.92
CA VAL A 385 17.50 -6.61 6.22
C VAL A 385 16.69 -5.92 7.32
N GLY A 386 16.09 -6.72 8.21
CA GLY A 386 15.33 -6.21 9.36
C GLY A 386 13.98 -5.58 9.02
N PHE A 387 13.46 -5.80 7.81
CA PHE A 387 12.16 -5.27 7.40
C PHE A 387 10.99 -5.98 8.10
N ASP A 388 10.11 -5.18 8.72
CA ASP A 388 8.78 -5.59 9.17
C ASP A 388 7.73 -4.92 8.26
N TRP A 389 6.64 -5.62 7.92
CA TRP A 389 5.59 -5.04 7.09
C TRP A 389 4.94 -3.81 7.73
N ARG A 390 4.94 -3.71 9.06
CA ARG A 390 4.45 -2.55 9.83
C ARG A 390 5.24 -1.29 9.53
N ASP A 391 6.49 -1.43 9.09
CA ASP A 391 7.34 -0.31 8.69
C ASP A 391 6.76 0.47 7.49
N LEU A 392 5.83 -0.12 6.72
CA LEU A 392 5.12 0.57 5.64
C LEU A 392 4.06 1.57 6.14
N PHE A 393 3.65 1.46 7.42
CA PHE A 393 2.73 2.39 8.07
C PHE A 393 3.47 3.44 8.91
N ASP A 394 4.77 3.25 9.13
CA ASP A 394 5.67 4.27 9.68
C ASP A 394 6.19 5.13 8.53
N ARG A 395 5.90 6.43 8.54
CA ARG A 395 6.25 7.31 7.42
C ARG A 395 7.75 7.41 7.19
N GLU A 396 8.55 7.56 8.24
CA GLU A 396 10.01 7.71 8.09
C GLU A 396 10.60 6.46 7.46
N LYS A 397 10.15 5.28 7.93
CA LYS A 397 10.60 3.99 7.40
C LYS A 397 10.07 3.72 5.98
N MET A 398 8.81 4.04 5.70
CA MET A 398 8.24 3.94 4.36
C MET A 398 9.04 4.78 3.35
N VAL A 399 9.35 6.03 3.70
CA VAL A 399 10.19 6.90 2.85
C VAL A 399 11.57 6.29 2.65
N ALA A 400 12.21 5.78 3.71
CA ALA A 400 13.50 5.11 3.59
C ALA A 400 13.47 3.87 2.69
N ILE A 401 12.40 3.07 2.75
CA ILE A 401 12.17 1.93 1.86
C ILE A 401 12.08 2.39 0.39
N GLY A 402 11.32 3.46 0.14
CA GLY A 402 11.18 4.07 -1.18
C GLY A 402 12.50 4.63 -1.71
N GLN A 403 13.24 5.39 -0.89
CA GLN A 403 14.58 5.88 -1.22
C GLN A 403 15.53 4.74 -1.56
N GLN A 404 15.56 3.70 -0.74
CA GLN A 404 16.41 2.52 -0.97
C GLN A 404 16.04 1.76 -2.24
N ALA A 405 14.76 1.79 -2.64
CA ALA A 405 14.31 1.15 -3.88
C ALA A 405 14.80 1.89 -5.13
N LEU A 406 14.89 3.22 -5.04
CA LEU A 406 15.35 4.10 -6.11
C LEU A 406 16.89 4.13 -6.22
N SER A 407 17.60 4.13 -5.08
CA SER A 407 19.06 4.32 -5.00
C SER A 407 19.86 3.36 -5.91
N GLY A 408 20.70 3.93 -6.78
CA GLY A 408 21.60 3.21 -7.70
C GLY A 408 20.89 2.44 -8.83
N TRP A 409 19.57 2.59 -8.94
CA TRP A 409 18.74 1.91 -9.94
C TRP A 409 17.93 2.88 -10.78
N PHE A 410 17.26 3.84 -10.14
CA PHE A 410 16.49 4.91 -10.77
C PHE A 410 17.35 6.17 -10.89
N ASP A 411 18.50 6.03 -11.54
CA ASP A 411 19.49 7.10 -11.68
C ASP A 411 19.38 7.82 -13.03
N TRP A 412 19.45 9.14 -12.99
CA TRP A 412 19.36 10.03 -14.15
C TRP A 412 20.59 10.93 -14.23
N VAL A 413 20.99 11.28 -15.45
CA VAL A 413 22.15 12.13 -15.74
C VAL A 413 21.82 13.14 -16.85
N PRO A 414 22.51 14.29 -16.92
CA PRO A 414 22.37 15.20 -18.06
C PRO A 414 22.71 14.50 -19.39
N ALA A 415 21.90 14.73 -20.41
CA ALA A 415 22.12 14.16 -21.74
C ALA A 415 23.29 14.83 -22.46
N ASN A 416 23.44 16.16 -22.29
CA ASN A 416 24.45 16.98 -22.97
C ASN A 416 25.83 16.98 -22.28
N SER A 417 26.19 15.90 -21.60
CA SER A 417 27.49 15.80 -20.92
C SER A 417 28.59 15.35 -21.89
N THR A 418 29.76 15.97 -21.79
CA THR A 418 30.96 15.61 -22.56
C THR A 418 31.54 14.25 -22.17
N ASP A 419 31.20 13.71 -20.99
CA ASP A 419 31.63 12.37 -20.58
C ASP A 419 30.80 11.30 -21.28
N SER A 420 31.44 10.48 -22.11
CA SER A 420 30.78 9.38 -22.83
C SER A 420 30.27 8.28 -21.90
N LYS A 421 30.80 8.17 -20.67
CA LYS A 421 30.42 7.15 -19.69
C LYS A 421 29.39 7.70 -18.72
N ARG A 422 28.10 7.41 -18.98
CA ARG A 422 26.96 7.80 -18.11
C ARG A 422 27.17 7.52 -16.63
N ASN A 423 27.81 6.40 -16.29
CA ASN A 423 28.06 6.02 -14.89
C ASN A 423 28.93 7.03 -14.11
N ARG A 424 29.75 7.83 -14.79
CA ARG A 424 30.64 8.84 -14.19
C ARG A 424 30.03 10.23 -14.11
N ARG A 425 28.98 10.50 -14.88
CA ARG A 425 28.28 11.79 -14.89
C ARG A 425 27.61 12.08 -13.55
N GLN A 426 27.56 13.35 -13.17
CA GLN A 426 26.83 13.80 -11.99
C GLN A 426 25.36 13.39 -12.07
N ARG A 427 24.86 12.78 -10.99
CA ARG A 427 23.48 12.32 -10.89
C ARG A 427 22.54 13.50 -10.68
N VAL A 428 21.37 13.43 -11.30
CA VAL A 428 20.27 14.36 -11.06
C VAL A 428 19.47 13.84 -9.86
N THR A 429 19.33 14.68 -8.83
CA THR A 429 18.49 14.38 -7.67
C THR A 429 17.03 14.57 -8.05
N VAL A 430 16.30 13.47 -8.23
CA VAL A 430 14.86 13.52 -8.57
C VAL A 430 14.04 13.91 -7.34
N VAL A 431 14.31 13.23 -6.21
CA VAL A 431 13.73 13.54 -4.89
C VAL A 431 14.88 13.68 -3.92
N ASP A 432 14.95 14.81 -3.24
CA ASP A 432 15.88 15.09 -2.15
C ASP A 432 15.28 14.65 -0.82
N PHE A 433 15.78 13.51 -0.33
CA PHE A 433 15.41 12.92 0.96
C PHE A 433 16.23 13.46 2.14
N SER A 434 17.09 14.47 1.94
CA SER A 434 17.98 15.00 2.98
C SER A 434 17.24 15.49 4.23
N GLN A 435 15.97 15.87 4.09
CA GLN A 435 15.13 16.40 5.16
C GLN A 435 14.43 15.32 5.99
N VAL A 436 14.54 14.04 5.62
CA VAL A 436 13.91 12.94 6.36
C VAL A 436 14.93 12.28 7.26
N LYS A 437 14.52 12.02 8.50
CA LYS A 437 15.35 11.28 9.45
C LYS A 437 15.64 9.90 8.87
N LYS A 438 16.92 9.62 8.66
CA LYS A 438 17.35 8.38 7.99
C LYS A 438 17.17 7.19 8.92
N SER A 439 16.13 6.40 8.70
CA SER A 439 16.13 4.99 9.05
C SER A 439 16.82 4.24 7.91
N GLU A 440 17.99 3.63 8.15
CA GLU A 440 18.75 3.01 7.06
C GLU A 440 18.33 1.56 6.84
N TYR A 441 17.67 1.27 5.71
CA TYR A 441 17.51 -0.09 5.22
C TYR A 441 18.71 -0.51 4.38
N LYS A 442 19.31 -1.66 4.72
CA LYS A 442 20.33 -2.30 3.89
C LYS A 442 19.68 -3.38 3.02
N ARG A 443 20.11 -3.44 1.76
CA ARG A 443 19.72 -4.52 0.86
C ARG A 443 20.72 -5.65 0.93
N GLN A 444 20.27 -6.81 1.37
CA GLN A 444 20.99 -8.05 1.14
C GLN A 444 20.58 -8.55 -0.24
N THR A 445 21.50 -8.44 -1.21
CA THR A 445 21.30 -9.14 -2.47
C THR A 445 21.54 -10.61 -2.15
N PRO A 446 20.52 -11.49 -2.24
CA PRO A 446 20.77 -12.91 -2.07
C PRO A 446 21.86 -13.30 -3.04
N ALA A 447 22.80 -14.13 -2.59
CA ALA A 447 23.79 -14.71 -3.49
C ALA A 447 23.02 -15.23 -4.71
N PRO A 448 23.42 -14.86 -5.94
CA PRO A 448 22.68 -15.27 -7.12
C PRO A 448 22.51 -16.78 -7.02
N VAL A 449 21.26 -17.24 -6.89
CA VAL A 449 20.96 -18.67 -6.98
C VAL A 449 21.55 -19.07 -8.31
N LYS A 450 22.56 -19.95 -8.28
CA LYS A 450 23.23 -20.41 -9.50
C LYS A 450 22.13 -21.01 -10.37
N SER A 451 21.66 -20.22 -11.33
CA SER A 451 20.59 -20.69 -12.20
C SER A 451 21.27 -21.64 -13.16
N ASP A 452 20.81 -22.87 -13.23
CA ASP A 452 21.35 -23.82 -14.20
C ASP A 452 20.98 -23.45 -15.65
N ARG A 453 20.46 -22.24 -15.90
CA ARG A 453 20.07 -21.78 -17.23
C ARG A 453 21.23 -21.84 -18.20
N MET A 454 22.42 -21.41 -17.79
CA MET A 454 23.59 -21.42 -18.68
C MET A 454 23.99 -22.86 -19.00
N GLU A 455 24.02 -23.71 -17.98
CA GLU A 455 24.32 -25.13 -18.10
C GLU A 455 23.28 -25.85 -18.97
N ARG A 456 21.99 -25.57 -18.80
CA ARG A 456 20.91 -26.07 -19.68
C ARG A 456 21.09 -25.60 -21.13
N ILE A 457 21.51 -24.35 -21.35
CA ILE A 457 21.80 -23.84 -22.70
C ILE A 457 23.00 -24.57 -23.31
N ILE A 458 24.07 -24.79 -22.52
CA ILE A 458 25.26 -25.52 -22.96
C ILE A 458 24.91 -26.97 -23.30
N VAL A 459 24.20 -27.68 -22.40
CA VAL A 459 23.72 -29.05 -22.61
C VAL A 459 22.87 -29.12 -23.89
N LYS A 460 21.91 -28.20 -24.08
CA LYS A 460 21.10 -28.15 -25.29
C LYS A 460 21.94 -27.88 -26.56
N SER A 461 22.92 -26.99 -26.49
CA SER A 461 23.83 -26.69 -27.60
C SER A 461 24.67 -27.90 -27.99
N LEU A 462 25.18 -28.65 -27.00
CA LEU A 462 25.94 -29.87 -27.21
C LEU A 462 25.09 -30.97 -27.86
N ILE A 463 23.85 -31.14 -27.42
CA ILE A 463 22.89 -32.05 -28.06
C ILE A 463 22.66 -31.68 -29.53
N LEU A 464 22.41 -30.40 -29.83
CA LEU A 464 22.23 -29.93 -31.21
C LEU A 464 23.49 -30.12 -32.06
N ARG A 465 24.69 -29.96 -31.48
CA ARG A 465 25.95 -30.25 -32.16
C ARG A 465 26.13 -31.73 -32.43
N ALA A 466 25.73 -32.59 -31.49
CA ALA A 466 25.71 -34.03 -31.72
C ALA A 466 24.78 -34.37 -32.90
N GLU A 467 23.57 -33.80 -32.92
CA GLU A 467 22.63 -33.96 -34.05
C GLU A 467 23.19 -33.48 -35.40
N ALA A 468 24.07 -32.47 -35.40
CA ALA A 468 24.70 -31.93 -36.60
C ALA A 468 26.03 -32.62 -36.97
N SER A 469 26.62 -33.42 -36.08
CA SER A 469 27.92 -34.06 -36.31
C SER A 469 27.85 -35.06 -37.47
N THR A 470 28.87 -35.09 -38.34
CA THR A 470 28.96 -36.03 -39.46
C THR A 470 29.69 -37.33 -39.11
N THR A 471 30.29 -37.41 -37.92
CA THR A 471 31.05 -38.57 -37.43
C THR A 471 30.45 -39.09 -36.13
N ASP A 472 30.50 -40.42 -35.95
CA ASP A 472 30.00 -41.08 -34.74
C ASP A 472 30.79 -40.65 -33.49
N ALA A 473 32.10 -40.45 -33.64
CA ALA A 473 32.96 -39.94 -32.57
C ALA A 473 32.50 -38.56 -32.05
N GLY A 474 32.16 -37.64 -32.96
CA GLY A 474 31.66 -36.30 -32.58
C GLY A 474 30.28 -36.34 -31.94
N ILE A 475 29.42 -37.28 -32.33
CA ILE A 475 28.12 -37.51 -31.67
C ILE A 475 28.35 -37.93 -30.22
N ILE A 476 29.21 -38.94 -30.01
CA ILE A 476 29.52 -39.49 -28.69
C ILE A 476 30.14 -38.43 -27.79
N GLU A 477 31.16 -37.71 -28.27
CA GLU A 477 31.88 -36.70 -27.49
C GLU A 477 30.95 -35.58 -26.98
N HIS A 478 30.11 -35.04 -27.86
CA HIS A 478 29.19 -33.96 -27.50
C HIS A 478 28.15 -34.40 -26.49
N LEU A 479 27.61 -35.61 -26.63
CA LEU A 479 26.60 -36.14 -25.72
C LEU A 479 27.19 -36.58 -24.38
N GLN A 480 28.40 -37.13 -24.34
CA GLN A 480 29.13 -37.39 -23.07
C GLN A 480 29.41 -36.08 -22.33
N THR A 481 29.84 -35.05 -23.05
CA THR A 481 30.06 -33.71 -22.49
C THR A 481 28.75 -33.14 -21.94
N ALA A 482 27.65 -33.30 -22.68
CA ALA A 482 26.32 -32.87 -22.24
C ALA A 482 25.88 -33.58 -20.96
N ALA A 483 26.04 -34.91 -20.90
CA ALA A 483 25.72 -35.73 -19.73
C ALA A 483 26.54 -35.31 -18.49
N SER A 484 27.86 -35.14 -18.65
CA SER A 484 28.74 -34.72 -17.55
C SER A 484 28.37 -33.33 -17.00
N ILE A 485 28.05 -32.37 -17.88
CA ILE A 485 27.58 -31.04 -17.44
C ILE A 485 26.23 -31.15 -16.74
N ALA A 486 25.33 -32.00 -17.24
CA ALA A 486 24.02 -32.19 -16.64
C ALA A 486 24.13 -32.80 -15.24
N GLU A 487 24.93 -33.85 -15.08
CA GLU A 487 25.19 -34.51 -13.80
C GLU A 487 25.81 -33.54 -12.78
N LYS A 488 26.89 -32.85 -13.17
CA LYS A 488 27.59 -31.88 -12.31
C LYS A 488 26.69 -30.77 -11.77
N ASN A 489 25.56 -30.50 -12.43
CA ASN A 489 24.62 -29.43 -12.06
C ASN A 489 23.22 -29.97 -11.73
N ASN A 490 23.06 -31.26 -11.41
CA ASN A 490 21.77 -31.88 -11.04
C ASN A 490 20.65 -31.65 -12.07
N LEU A 491 20.99 -31.63 -13.35
CA LEU A 491 20.07 -31.39 -14.47
C LEU A 491 19.49 -32.67 -15.08
N TRP A 492 19.75 -33.84 -14.50
CA TRP A 492 19.39 -35.12 -15.10
C TRP A 492 17.89 -35.25 -15.37
N CYS A 493 17.03 -34.93 -14.40
CA CYS A 493 15.57 -34.97 -14.58
C CYS A 493 15.08 -34.02 -15.70
N TRP A 494 15.73 -32.86 -15.85
CA TRP A 494 15.41 -31.93 -16.94
C TRP A 494 15.89 -32.48 -18.30
N MET A 495 17.07 -33.10 -18.33
CA MET A 495 17.64 -33.70 -19.53
C MET A 495 16.81 -34.90 -20.00
N GLN A 496 16.35 -35.75 -19.09
CA GLN A 496 15.47 -36.90 -19.38
C GLN A 496 14.21 -36.49 -20.15
N GLY A 497 13.54 -35.41 -19.75
CA GLY A 497 12.39 -34.86 -20.49
C GLY A 497 12.74 -34.29 -21.88
N LYS A 498 14.02 -34.31 -22.29
CA LYS A 498 14.48 -33.97 -23.64
C LYS A 498 15.01 -35.17 -24.42
N ILE A 499 15.37 -36.26 -23.76
CA ILE A 499 15.91 -37.49 -24.39
C ILE A 499 14.96 -38.02 -25.47
N GLU A 500 13.65 -38.03 -25.24
CA GLU A 500 12.67 -38.48 -26.24
C GLU A 500 12.78 -37.72 -27.58
N ASN A 501 13.07 -36.42 -27.54
CA ASN A 501 13.24 -35.62 -28.75
C ASN A 501 14.56 -35.95 -29.47
N ILE A 502 15.60 -36.24 -28.70
CA ILE A 502 16.94 -36.60 -29.19
C ILE A 502 16.91 -37.98 -29.84
N GLU A 503 16.29 -38.96 -29.16
CA GLU A 503 16.08 -40.31 -29.68
C GLU A 503 15.28 -40.28 -30.99
N THR A 504 14.25 -39.44 -31.05
CA THR A 504 13.46 -39.23 -32.28
C THR A 504 14.32 -38.64 -33.41
N ALA A 505 15.14 -37.63 -33.13
CA ALA A 505 16.02 -36.99 -34.12
C ALA A 505 17.09 -37.95 -34.64
N LEU A 506 17.76 -38.70 -33.75
CA LEU A 506 18.78 -39.69 -34.10
C LEU A 506 18.19 -40.87 -34.88
N THR A 507 17.02 -41.38 -34.45
CA THR A 507 16.30 -42.45 -35.17
C THR A 507 15.91 -42.01 -36.58
N ARG A 508 15.46 -40.75 -36.74
CA ARG A 508 15.13 -40.19 -38.05
C ARG A 508 16.36 -40.11 -38.96
N ARG A 509 17.51 -39.71 -38.43
CA ARG A 509 18.77 -39.63 -39.19
C ARG A 509 19.32 -40.99 -39.57
N ALA A 510 19.27 -41.96 -38.65
CA ALA A 510 19.62 -43.37 -38.91
C ALA A 510 18.80 -43.97 -40.07
N ARG A 511 17.52 -43.58 -40.20
CA ARG A 511 16.67 -43.98 -41.33
C ARG A 511 17.00 -43.27 -42.64
N LEU A 512 17.46 -42.01 -42.59
CA LEU A 512 17.75 -41.20 -43.78
C LEU A 512 19.10 -41.53 -44.44
N GLU A 513 20.09 -41.97 -43.66
CA GLU A 513 21.43 -42.25 -44.19
C GLU A 513 21.60 -43.68 -44.73
N GLU A 514 20.55 -44.54 -44.70
CA GLU A 514 20.61 -46.00 -44.99
C GLU A 514 21.75 -46.75 -44.24
N ARG A 515 22.37 -46.09 -43.26
CA ARG A 515 23.38 -46.69 -42.41
C ARG A 515 22.68 -47.64 -41.46
N GLU A 516 23.28 -48.80 -41.23
CA GLU A 516 22.87 -49.73 -40.17
C GLU A 516 23.13 -49.20 -38.75
N LEU A 517 22.86 -47.91 -38.51
CA LEU A 517 22.68 -47.36 -37.17
C LEU A 517 21.54 -48.09 -36.44
N SER A 518 20.61 -48.72 -37.16
CA SER A 518 19.61 -49.60 -36.53
C SER A 518 20.24 -50.77 -35.75
N LYS A 519 21.45 -51.25 -36.08
CA LYS A 519 22.17 -52.27 -35.28
C LYS A 519 22.82 -51.69 -34.02
N PHE A 520 23.12 -50.40 -34.00
CA PHE A 520 23.57 -49.68 -32.80
C PHE A 520 22.42 -49.33 -31.85
N PHE A 521 21.21 -49.13 -32.39
CA PHE A 521 20.05 -48.64 -31.62
C PHE A 521 18.97 -49.71 -31.31
N LYS A 522 18.93 -50.86 -32.00
CA LYS A 522 17.95 -51.93 -31.71
C LYS A 522 18.38 -52.94 -30.64
N GLY A 523 19.61 -52.85 -30.11
CA GLY A 523 20.15 -53.85 -29.18
C GLY A 523 20.70 -53.32 -27.86
N ARG A 524 20.95 -52.02 -27.72
CA ARG A 524 21.44 -51.42 -26.48
C ARG A 524 20.86 -50.03 -26.36
N CYS A 525 20.13 -49.80 -25.27
CA CYS A 525 19.69 -48.46 -24.93
C CYS A 525 20.95 -47.58 -24.87
N TRP A 526 20.94 -46.41 -25.48
CA TRP A 526 22.07 -45.47 -25.40
C TRP A 526 22.44 -45.15 -23.93
N TYR A 527 21.47 -45.33 -23.03
CA TYR A 527 21.58 -45.35 -21.57
C TYR A 527 22.47 -46.49 -21.02
N GLU A 528 22.35 -47.70 -21.55
CA GLU A 528 23.18 -48.87 -21.15
C GLU A 528 24.61 -48.74 -21.66
N ALA A 529 24.82 -48.17 -22.85
CA ALA A 529 26.15 -47.86 -23.35
C ALA A 529 26.83 -46.73 -22.55
N LEU A 530 26.05 -45.76 -22.04
CA LEU A 530 26.53 -44.75 -21.10
C LEU A 530 26.85 -45.39 -19.72
N ILE A 531 26.04 -46.34 -19.25
CA ILE A 531 26.30 -47.09 -18.01
C ILE A 531 27.52 -48.03 -18.14
N GLU A 532 27.71 -48.69 -19.29
CA GLU A 532 28.87 -49.56 -19.58
C GLU A 532 30.16 -48.74 -19.74
N ALA A 533 30.11 -47.58 -20.42
CA ALA A 533 31.26 -46.69 -20.58
C ALA A 533 31.70 -46.03 -19.25
N TYR A 534 30.79 -45.94 -18.27
CA TYR A 534 31.02 -45.39 -16.93
C TYR A 534 31.03 -46.47 -15.84
N GLY A 535 31.55 -47.66 -16.17
CA GLY A 535 31.61 -48.84 -15.30
C GLY A 535 31.54 -48.55 -13.79
N SER A 536 30.47 -49.07 -13.17
CA SER A 536 30.10 -49.06 -11.74
C SER A 536 29.50 -47.75 -11.17
N PHE A 537 28.19 -47.56 -11.38
CA PHE A 537 27.36 -46.74 -10.49
C PHE A 537 26.09 -47.49 -10.11
N GLN A 538 25.92 -47.78 -8.81
CA GLN A 538 24.63 -48.17 -8.26
C GLN A 538 23.80 -46.90 -7.99
N PRO A 539 22.49 -46.90 -8.29
CA PRO A 539 21.64 -45.77 -7.93
C PRO A 539 21.57 -45.64 -6.41
N LEU A 540 21.88 -44.44 -5.90
CA LEU A 540 21.66 -44.08 -4.49
C LEU A 540 20.16 -43.97 -4.21
N ASN A 541 19.69 -44.62 -3.14
CA ASN A 541 18.33 -44.43 -2.67
C ASN A 541 18.20 -43.02 -2.06
N HIS A 542 17.50 -42.12 -2.75
CA HIS A 542 17.38 -40.71 -2.39
C HIS A 542 16.67 -40.44 -1.05
N GLN A 543 16.02 -41.43 -0.44
CA GLN A 543 15.42 -41.27 0.89
C GLN A 543 16.37 -41.58 2.06
N THR A 544 17.42 -42.37 1.85
CA THR A 544 18.24 -42.89 2.96
C THR A 544 19.74 -42.62 2.81
N GLY A 545 20.24 -42.32 1.61
CA GLY A 545 21.66 -42.01 1.40
C GLY A 545 22.61 -43.22 1.48
N GLU A 546 22.09 -44.44 1.52
CA GLU A 546 22.90 -45.67 1.55
C GLU A 546 22.85 -46.45 0.22
N LEU A 547 23.92 -47.23 -0.03
CA LEU A 547 24.05 -48.13 -1.19
C LEU A 547 23.07 -49.30 -1.07
N ALA A 548 22.26 -49.54 -2.10
CA ALA A 548 21.28 -50.63 -2.11
C ALA A 548 21.98 -52.00 -2.28
N SER A 549 21.96 -52.83 -1.25
CA SER A 549 22.41 -54.23 -1.35
C SER A 549 21.38 -55.06 -2.12
N VAL A 550 21.84 -55.78 -3.14
CA VAL A 550 21.02 -56.74 -3.90
C VAL A 550 21.36 -58.14 -3.37
N ALA A 551 20.36 -58.83 -2.81
CA ALA A 551 20.48 -60.23 -2.42
C ALA A 551 20.53 -61.12 -3.68
N PRO A 552 21.38 -62.17 -3.72
CA PRO A 552 21.42 -63.08 -4.85
C PRO A 552 20.22 -64.05 -4.78
N LEU A 553 19.54 -64.19 -5.91
CA LEU A 553 18.49 -65.19 -6.11
C LEU A 553 19.10 -66.61 -6.16
N LEU A 554 18.71 -67.44 -5.19
CA LEU A 554 18.40 -68.86 -5.36
C LEU A 554 17.06 -69.13 -4.66
#